data_AF-A0A8J8SZI8-F1
#
_entry.id   AF-A0A8J8SZI8-F1
#
_cell.length_a   1.000
_cell.length_b   1.000
_cell.length_c   1.000
_cell.angle_alpha   90.00
_cell.angle_beta   90.00
_cell.angle_gamma   90.00
#
_symmetry.space_group_name_H-M   'P 1'
#
loop_
_entity.id
_entity.type
_entity.pdbx_description
1 polymer ?
#
loop_
_entity_poly.entity_id
_entity_poly.type
_entity_poly.pdbx_seq_one_letter_code
_entity_poly.pdbx_strand_id
1 'polypeptide(L)'
;MTVNWQQHINKMGCSGSKTGPESLDRPRIQMGNKLVLLGDYFNAETRALIAILQLSETPFTLMEIDQLKEEHLKDQYLQVNPTGQVPTMLHGSFKIIGAANMFVGYLASCMPRVREKFVSQDMEAMMVWYQARLRPVSIRLTQAISKFKQSGSQVITRQPSIKGTDQSDDIIRDLNEFLKFHLPTLERRFETQSTKYLCGDRMCAVDILFFCEISQILVLTEKKEVLMNTNMNQTQYPLLASWFFKYMNSVPQVEAVDKRFREIVKKHNNFY
;
A
#
# COMPACT_ATOMS: atom_id res chain seq x y z
N MET A 1 19.06 -17.13 6.87
CA MET A 1 18.34 -17.89 7.91
C MET A 1 16.93 -18.13 7.39
N THR A 2 16.65 -19.35 6.97
CA THR A 2 15.38 -19.78 6.38
C THR A 2 14.34 -19.95 7.49
N VAL A 3 13.28 -19.14 7.48
CA VAL A 3 12.17 -19.26 8.43
C VAL A 3 11.36 -20.51 8.07
N ASN A 4 11.08 -21.36 9.07
CA ASN A 4 10.36 -22.62 8.87
C ASN A 4 8.83 -22.39 8.90
N TRP A 5 8.23 -22.29 7.71
CA TRP A 5 6.81 -21.99 7.46
C TRP A 5 5.82 -23.04 8.00
N GLN A 6 6.26 -24.28 8.22
CA GLN A 6 5.37 -25.41 8.51
C GLN A 6 4.69 -25.33 9.88
N GLN A 7 5.29 -24.65 10.86
CA GLN A 7 4.78 -24.64 12.24
C GLN A 7 3.53 -23.77 12.43
N HIS A 8 3.24 -22.83 11.53
CA HIS A 8 2.05 -21.97 11.64
C HIS A 8 0.84 -22.48 10.84
N ILE A 9 1.05 -23.35 9.85
CA ILE A 9 -0.02 -23.85 8.96
C ILE A 9 -0.71 -25.11 9.53
N ASN A 10 0.01 -25.94 10.29
CA ASN A 10 -0.47 -27.26 10.76
C ASN A 10 -1.50 -27.25 11.91
N LYS A 11 -2.05 -26.09 12.32
CA LYS A 11 -3.09 -26.02 13.37
C LYS A 11 -4.52 -25.85 12.86
N MET A 12 -4.76 -25.83 11.55
CA MET A 12 -6.10 -25.61 10.98
C MET A 12 -6.65 -26.84 10.25
N GLY A 13 -6.64 -27.99 10.92
CA GLY A 13 -7.37 -29.18 10.47
C GLY A 13 -8.87 -29.00 10.67
N CYS A 14 -9.63 -28.93 9.57
CA CYS A 14 -11.09 -29.03 9.58
C CYS A 14 -11.52 -30.38 10.13
N SER A 15 -12.20 -30.39 11.28
CA SER A 15 -12.98 -31.54 11.76
C SER A 15 -14.25 -31.03 12.44
N GLY A 16 -15.40 -31.58 12.04
CA GLY A 16 -16.67 -31.43 12.75
C GLY A 16 -17.75 -30.62 12.02
N SER A 17 -18.47 -31.24 11.11
CA SER A 17 -19.79 -30.81 10.66
C SER A 17 -20.87 -31.28 11.65
N LYS A 18 -21.82 -30.41 12.03
CA LYS A 18 -23.24 -30.73 12.35
C LYS A 18 -24.11 -29.47 12.65
N THR A 19 -25.11 -29.26 11.79
CA THR A 19 -26.53 -28.85 12.00
C THR A 19 -26.95 -27.53 12.68
N GLY A 20 -27.73 -26.71 11.93
CA GLY A 20 -28.76 -25.76 12.42
C GLY A 20 -28.82 -24.43 11.64
N PRO A 21 -30.01 -23.88 11.25
CA PRO A 21 -30.09 -22.60 10.55
C PRO A 21 -30.09 -21.46 11.58
N GLU A 22 -28.90 -21.09 12.07
CA GLU A 22 -28.73 -19.85 12.81
C GLU A 22 -28.71 -18.68 11.83
N SER A 23 -29.40 -17.60 12.22
CA SER A 23 -29.29 -16.27 11.62
C SER A 23 -27.84 -15.94 11.30
N LEU A 24 -27.61 -15.20 10.21
CA LEU A 24 -26.34 -14.57 9.88
C LEU A 24 -26.01 -13.46 10.90
N ASP A 25 -25.99 -13.80 12.18
CA ASP A 25 -25.37 -12.98 13.20
C ASP A 25 -23.87 -13.00 12.93
N ARG A 26 -23.30 -11.81 12.73
CA ARG A 26 -21.85 -11.65 12.61
C ARG A 26 -21.22 -12.30 13.85
N PRO A 27 -20.38 -13.35 13.70
CA PRO A 27 -19.80 -14.02 14.85
C PRO A 27 -19.03 -13.01 15.70
N ARG A 28 -19.36 -12.89 16.99
CA ARG A 28 -18.54 -12.14 17.95
C ARG A 28 -17.18 -12.84 18.04
N ILE A 29 -16.14 -12.18 17.51
CA ILE A 29 -14.78 -12.73 17.42
C ILE A 29 -14.24 -12.93 18.85
N GLN A 30 -13.80 -14.16 19.15
CA GLN A 30 -13.01 -14.45 20.34
C GLN A 30 -11.67 -13.69 20.25
N MET A 31 -11.44 -12.77 21.18
CA MET A 31 -10.13 -12.13 21.37
C MET A 31 -9.11 -13.18 21.80
N GLY A 32 -8.41 -13.78 20.83
CA GLY A 32 -7.42 -14.82 21.11
C GLY A 32 -6.56 -15.27 19.93
N ASN A 33 -6.73 -14.71 18.73
CA ASN A 33 -5.97 -15.14 17.57
C ASN A 33 -4.95 -14.08 17.14
N LYS A 34 -3.70 -14.51 17.00
CA LYS A 34 -2.58 -13.68 16.56
C LYS A 34 -2.82 -13.19 15.11
N LEU A 35 -2.78 -11.88 14.90
CA LEU A 35 -2.84 -11.28 13.57
C LEU A 35 -1.51 -11.48 12.84
N VAL A 36 -1.54 -12.06 11.64
CA VAL A 36 -0.36 -12.22 10.78
C VAL A 36 -0.61 -11.48 9.47
N LEU A 37 0.34 -10.63 9.09
CA LEU A 37 0.35 -9.91 7.82
C LEU A 37 1.45 -10.51 6.94
N LEU A 38 1.08 -11.04 5.77
CA LEU A 38 2.00 -11.53 4.76
C LEU A 38 2.17 -10.45 3.69
N GLY A 39 3.40 -10.04 3.42
CA GLY A 39 3.71 -9.01 2.42
C GLY A 39 5.11 -8.47 2.60
N ASP A 40 5.47 -7.39 1.91
CA ASP A 40 6.78 -6.75 2.06
C ASP A 40 6.68 -5.23 2.18
N TYR A 41 7.82 -4.59 2.46
CA TYR A 41 7.93 -3.14 2.45
C TYR A 41 8.01 -2.56 1.04
N PHE A 42 8.11 -3.37 -0.02
CA PHE A 42 8.09 -2.87 -1.40
C PHE A 42 6.66 -2.50 -1.84
N ASN A 43 5.65 -3.21 -1.33
CA ASN A 43 4.24 -2.99 -1.59
C ASN A 43 3.63 -1.83 -0.77
N ALA A 44 3.03 -0.83 -1.42
CA ALA A 44 2.39 0.31 -0.78
C ALA A 44 1.26 -0.05 0.21
N GLU A 45 0.37 -0.98 -0.16
CA GLU A 45 -0.75 -1.39 0.70
C GLU A 45 -0.23 -2.12 1.96
N THR A 46 0.80 -2.96 1.81
CA THR A 46 1.44 -3.63 2.95
C THR A 46 2.05 -2.61 3.92
N ARG A 47 2.80 -1.62 3.41
CA ARG A 47 3.35 -0.53 4.23
C ARG A 47 2.26 0.23 4.97
N ALA A 48 1.16 0.54 4.30
CA ALA A 48 0.05 1.26 4.91
C ALA A 48 -0.59 0.44 6.05
N LEU A 49 -0.81 -0.86 5.85
CA LEU A 49 -1.34 -1.74 6.89
C LEU A 49 -0.38 -1.87 8.08
N ILE A 50 0.94 -1.98 7.85
CA ILE A 50 1.94 -1.98 8.92
C ILE A 50 1.83 -0.69 9.74
N ALA A 51 1.80 0.47 9.08
CA ALA A 51 1.71 1.76 9.77
C ALA A 51 0.40 1.90 10.56
N ILE A 52 -0.75 1.48 10.00
CA ILE A 52 -2.05 1.48 10.68
C ILE A 52 -2.01 0.59 11.94
N LEU A 53 -1.45 -0.63 11.83
CA LEU A 53 -1.36 -1.57 12.94
C LEU A 53 -0.42 -1.05 14.03
N GLN A 54 0.72 -0.45 13.67
CA GLN A 54 1.64 0.15 14.62
C GLN A 54 1.04 1.37 15.33
N LEU A 55 0.40 2.28 14.60
CA LEU A 55 -0.21 3.49 15.18
C LEU A 55 -1.45 3.18 16.02
N SER A 56 -2.17 2.10 15.71
CA SER A 56 -3.26 1.60 16.55
C SER A 56 -2.77 0.80 17.76
N GLU A 57 -1.47 0.53 17.87
CA GLU A 57 -0.89 -0.37 18.86
C GLU A 57 -1.57 -1.75 18.84
N THR A 58 -1.92 -2.22 17.63
CA THR A 58 -2.52 -3.54 17.43
C THR A 58 -1.41 -4.56 17.27
N PRO A 59 -1.29 -5.58 18.15
CA PRO A 59 -0.27 -6.60 18.02
C PRO A 59 -0.44 -7.40 16.74
N PHE A 60 0.63 -7.55 15.97
CA PHE A 60 0.65 -8.35 14.75
C PHE A 60 2.03 -8.95 14.53
N THR A 61 2.12 -9.90 13.60
CA THR A 61 3.39 -10.41 13.09
C THR A 61 3.45 -10.18 11.59
N LEU A 62 4.50 -9.50 11.14
CA LEU A 62 4.84 -9.43 9.73
C LEU A 62 5.57 -10.70 9.33
N MET A 63 5.11 -11.33 8.28
CA MET A 63 5.73 -12.47 7.63
C MET A 63 6.13 -12.00 6.24
N GLU A 64 7.42 -11.69 6.08
CA GLU A 64 7.92 -11.05 4.87
C GLU A 64 7.83 -11.97 3.65
N ILE A 65 7.30 -11.45 2.54
CA ILE A 65 7.18 -12.12 1.23
C ILE A 65 7.88 -11.24 0.21
N ASP A 66 9.10 -11.61 -0.20
CA ASP A 66 9.90 -10.79 -1.11
C ASP A 66 9.31 -10.81 -2.53
N GLN A 67 8.60 -9.74 -2.91
CA GLN A 67 8.00 -9.65 -4.24
C GLN A 67 9.03 -9.57 -5.37
N LEU A 68 10.21 -9.01 -5.09
CA LEU A 68 11.26 -8.83 -6.10
C LEU A 68 11.97 -10.14 -6.42
N LYS A 69 11.89 -11.13 -5.50
CA LYS A 69 12.29 -12.53 -5.74
C LYS A 69 11.11 -13.45 -6.09
N GLU A 70 9.96 -12.86 -6.42
CA GLU A 70 8.76 -13.59 -6.83
C GLU A 70 8.27 -14.63 -5.79
N GLU A 71 8.53 -14.42 -4.50
CA GLU A 71 8.12 -15.38 -3.45
C GLU A 71 6.60 -15.54 -3.35
N HIS A 72 5.88 -14.47 -3.68
CA HIS A 72 4.43 -14.42 -3.79
C HIS A 72 3.86 -15.30 -4.93
N LEU A 73 4.70 -15.78 -5.86
CA LEU A 73 4.30 -16.68 -6.94
C LEU A 73 4.67 -18.14 -6.66
N LYS A 74 5.34 -18.43 -5.54
CA LYS A 74 5.72 -19.79 -5.16
C LYS A 74 4.51 -20.52 -4.57
N ASP A 75 4.44 -21.83 -4.81
CA ASP A 75 3.34 -22.70 -4.33
C ASP A 75 3.02 -22.52 -2.85
N GLN A 76 4.05 -22.31 -2.02
CA GLN A 76 3.89 -22.07 -0.58
C GLN A 76 3.01 -20.86 -0.28
N TYR A 77 3.20 -19.76 -1.01
CA TYR A 77 2.35 -18.57 -0.86
C TYR A 77 1.01 -18.75 -1.57
N LEU A 78 0.99 -19.37 -2.76
CA LEU A 78 -0.23 -19.58 -3.54
C LEU A 78 -1.26 -20.46 -2.83
N GLN A 79 -0.82 -21.42 -1.99
CA GLN A 79 -1.70 -22.16 -1.08
C GLN A 79 -2.39 -21.25 -0.05
N VAL A 80 -1.74 -20.16 0.34
CA VAL A 80 -2.34 -19.13 1.18
C VAL A 80 -3.20 -18.23 0.32
N ASN A 81 -2.64 -17.48 -0.63
CA ASN A 81 -3.40 -16.61 -1.52
C ASN A 81 -3.25 -17.06 -2.99
N PRO A 82 -4.28 -17.70 -3.58
CA PRO A 82 -4.23 -18.16 -4.98
C PRO A 82 -4.06 -17.04 -6.01
N THR A 83 -4.33 -15.77 -5.65
CA THR A 83 -4.11 -14.65 -6.57
C THR A 83 -2.64 -14.26 -6.70
N GLY A 84 -1.77 -14.77 -5.81
CA GLY A 84 -0.38 -14.37 -5.71
C GLY A 84 -0.19 -12.93 -5.24
N GLN A 85 -1.25 -12.19 -4.90
CA GLN A 85 -1.11 -10.79 -4.50
C GLN A 85 -0.70 -10.67 -3.02
N VAL A 86 0.13 -9.67 -2.71
CA VAL A 86 0.35 -9.20 -1.33
C VAL A 86 -0.26 -7.80 -1.19
N PRO A 87 -0.74 -7.42 0.01
CA PRO A 87 -0.71 -8.19 1.26
C PRO A 87 -1.76 -9.31 1.33
N THR A 88 -1.57 -10.25 2.26
CA THR A 88 -2.59 -11.18 2.77
C THR A 88 -2.62 -11.12 4.29
N MET A 89 -3.81 -11.18 4.89
CA MET A 89 -3.95 -11.09 6.35
C MET A 89 -4.61 -12.36 6.90
N LEU A 90 -4.01 -12.94 7.93
CA LEU A 90 -4.52 -14.10 8.65
C LEU A 90 -4.90 -13.68 10.06
N HIS A 91 -6.12 -14.00 10.48
CA HIS A 91 -6.59 -13.72 11.83
C HIS A 91 -7.55 -14.83 12.28
N GLY A 92 -7.02 -15.77 13.07
CA GLY A 92 -7.76 -16.98 13.45
C GLY A 92 -8.03 -17.86 12.25
N SER A 93 -9.28 -18.26 12.05
CA SER A 93 -9.72 -18.99 10.86
C SER A 93 -9.94 -18.10 9.63
N PHE A 94 -9.87 -16.76 9.79
CA PHE A 94 -10.08 -15.85 8.68
C PHE A 94 -8.79 -15.66 7.88
N LYS A 95 -8.95 -15.79 6.56
CA LYS A 95 -7.97 -15.43 5.55
C LYS A 95 -8.56 -14.29 4.72
N ILE A 96 -7.99 -13.10 4.85
CA ILE A 96 -8.45 -11.91 4.17
C ILE A 96 -7.55 -11.70 2.96
N ILE A 97 -8.16 -11.75 1.78
CA ILE A 97 -7.57 -11.48 0.47
C ILE A 97 -8.46 -10.44 -0.18
N GLY A 98 -7.87 -9.43 -0.81
CA GLY A 98 -8.62 -8.39 -1.49
C GLY A 98 -7.83 -7.10 -1.58
N ALA A 99 -8.55 -6.01 -1.73
CA ALA A 99 -7.97 -4.67 -1.84
C ALA A 99 -7.91 -3.96 -0.48
N ALA A 100 -7.17 -2.84 -0.38
CA ALA A 100 -6.99 -2.08 0.87
C ALA A 100 -8.27 -1.82 1.67
N ASN A 101 -9.40 -1.52 1.01
CA ASN A 101 -10.68 -1.27 1.69
C ASN A 101 -11.19 -2.48 2.46
N MET A 102 -10.96 -3.70 1.97
CA MET A 102 -11.33 -4.94 2.65
C MET A 102 -10.50 -5.15 3.90
N PHE A 103 -9.19 -4.93 3.82
CA PHE A 103 -8.29 -5.03 4.99
C PHE A 103 -8.63 -3.99 6.05
N VAL A 104 -8.78 -2.72 5.66
CA VAL A 104 -9.10 -1.66 6.63
C VAL A 104 -10.50 -1.85 7.21
N GLY A 105 -11.49 -2.23 6.39
CA GLY A 105 -12.85 -2.55 6.85
C GLY A 105 -12.88 -3.71 7.83
N TYR A 106 -12.09 -4.77 7.56
CA TYR A 106 -11.93 -5.89 8.49
C TYR A 106 -11.31 -5.43 9.81
N LEU A 107 -10.18 -4.73 9.77
CA LEU A 107 -9.50 -4.24 10.97
C LEU A 107 -10.40 -3.30 11.77
N ALA A 108 -11.11 -2.37 11.14
CA ALA A 108 -12.04 -1.49 11.82
C ALA A 108 -13.24 -2.23 12.44
N SER A 109 -13.63 -3.37 11.87
CA SER A 109 -14.74 -4.18 12.39
C SER A 109 -14.34 -5.02 13.61
N CYS A 110 -13.08 -5.46 13.70
CA CYS A 110 -12.63 -6.35 14.77
C CYS A 110 -11.66 -5.72 15.78
N MET A 111 -11.05 -4.57 15.46
CA MET A 111 -10.06 -3.89 16.30
C MET A 111 -10.56 -2.48 16.66
N PRO A 112 -11.11 -2.28 17.88
CA PRO A 112 -11.67 -0.98 18.30
C PRO A 112 -10.70 0.19 18.13
N ARG A 113 -9.42 -0.01 18.47
CA ARG A 113 -8.38 1.02 18.32
C ARG A 113 -8.16 1.45 16.87
N VAL A 114 -8.30 0.53 15.91
CA VAL A 114 -8.21 0.89 14.48
C VAL A 114 -9.43 1.70 14.09
N ARG A 115 -10.64 1.26 14.51
CA ARG A 115 -11.89 1.98 14.22
C ARG A 115 -11.85 3.42 14.74
N GLU A 116 -11.49 3.59 16.01
CA GLU A 116 -11.47 4.88 16.70
C GLU A 116 -10.44 5.85 16.12
N LYS A 117 -9.26 5.34 15.75
CA LYS A 117 -8.16 6.19 15.26
C LYS A 117 -8.25 6.50 13.76
N PHE A 118 -8.79 5.59 12.94
CA PHE A 118 -8.59 5.65 11.48
C PHE A 118 -9.84 5.67 10.62
N VAL A 119 -11.03 5.51 11.19
CA VAL A 119 -12.29 5.61 10.42
C VAL A 119 -12.82 7.04 10.51
N SER A 120 -13.08 7.64 9.34
CA SER A 120 -13.71 8.94 9.19
C SER A 120 -14.92 8.84 8.25
N GLN A 121 -15.81 9.84 8.28
CA GLN A 121 -17.06 9.83 7.51
C GLN A 121 -16.82 9.82 5.99
N ASP A 122 -15.82 10.56 5.52
CA ASP A 122 -15.48 10.69 4.09
C ASP A 122 -14.54 9.57 3.58
N MET A 123 -14.16 8.65 4.46
CA MET A 123 -13.15 7.63 4.16
C MET A 123 -13.58 6.72 3.00
N GLU A 124 -14.87 6.36 2.95
CA GLU A 124 -15.39 5.41 1.96
C GLU A 124 -15.25 5.93 0.53
N ALA A 125 -15.66 7.17 0.28
CA ALA A 125 -15.55 7.78 -1.05
C ALA A 125 -14.09 7.84 -1.52
N MET A 126 -13.17 8.20 -0.63
CA MET A 126 -11.74 8.25 -0.95
C MET A 126 -11.11 6.87 -1.14
N MET A 127 -11.56 5.85 -0.40
CA MET A 127 -11.16 4.45 -0.60
C MET A 127 -11.60 3.93 -1.97
N VAL A 128 -12.84 4.24 -2.37
CA VAL A 128 -13.36 3.87 -3.70
C VAL A 128 -12.56 4.57 -4.79
N TRP A 129 -12.27 5.87 -4.64
CA TRP A 129 -11.45 6.59 -5.61
C TRP A 129 -10.03 6.02 -5.69
N TYR A 130 -9.41 5.70 -4.55
CA TYR A 130 -8.10 5.04 -4.49
C TYR A 130 -8.08 3.76 -5.32
N GLN A 131 -9.04 2.87 -5.07
CA GLN A 131 -9.13 1.58 -5.75
C GLN A 131 -9.44 1.71 -7.24
N ALA A 132 -10.31 2.65 -7.63
CA ALA A 132 -10.75 2.79 -9.00
C ALA A 132 -9.80 3.62 -9.89
N ARG A 133 -9.00 4.53 -9.30
CA ARG A 133 -8.23 5.53 -10.06
C ARG A 133 -6.73 5.44 -9.80
N LEU A 134 -6.30 5.64 -8.56
CA LEU A 134 -4.87 5.73 -8.25
C LEU A 134 -4.18 4.36 -8.29
N ARG A 135 -4.81 3.35 -7.69
CA ARG A 135 -4.21 2.02 -7.54
C ARG A 135 -3.91 1.32 -8.86
N PRO A 136 -4.80 1.33 -9.88
CA PRO A 136 -4.50 0.70 -11.17
C PRO A 136 -3.28 1.32 -11.86
N VAL A 137 -3.17 2.65 -11.85
CA VAL A 137 -2.01 3.38 -12.43
C VAL A 137 -0.73 3.00 -11.70
N SER A 138 -0.76 2.98 -10.38
CA SER A 138 0.41 2.64 -9.57
C SER A 138 0.89 1.21 -9.75
N ILE A 139 -0.03 0.24 -9.83
CA ILE A 139 0.31 -1.17 -10.08
C ILE A 139 1.00 -1.31 -11.43
N ARG A 140 0.43 -0.72 -12.50
CA ARG A 140 1.02 -0.78 -13.84
C ARG A 140 2.40 -0.15 -13.89
N LEU A 141 2.56 1.04 -13.30
CA LEU A 141 3.88 1.70 -13.18
C LEU A 141 4.88 0.84 -12.42
N THR A 142 4.50 0.32 -11.25
CA THR A 142 5.39 -0.51 -10.42
C THR A 142 5.82 -1.76 -11.18
N GLN A 143 4.90 -2.46 -11.83
CA GLN A 143 5.18 -3.66 -12.61
C GLN A 143 6.06 -3.35 -13.83
N ALA A 144 5.74 -2.31 -14.59
CA ALA A 144 6.49 -1.92 -15.78
C ALA A 144 7.93 -1.52 -15.43
N ILE A 145 8.12 -0.71 -14.38
CA ILE A 145 9.44 -0.27 -13.91
C ILE A 145 10.23 -1.46 -13.34
N SER A 146 9.59 -2.34 -12.57
CA SER A 146 10.28 -3.51 -12.00
C SER A 146 10.80 -4.46 -13.09
N LYS A 147 9.97 -4.75 -14.10
CA LYS A 147 10.38 -5.56 -15.27
C LYS A 147 11.48 -4.87 -16.09
N PHE A 148 11.36 -3.56 -16.31
CA PHE A 148 12.34 -2.79 -17.08
C PHE A 148 13.71 -2.72 -16.39
N LYS A 149 13.75 -2.65 -15.06
CA LYS A 149 15.01 -2.72 -14.30
C LYS A 149 15.61 -4.13 -14.30
N GLN A 150 14.79 -5.18 -14.23
CA GLN A 150 15.27 -6.56 -14.32
C GLN A 150 15.92 -6.86 -15.68
N SER A 151 15.51 -6.17 -16.76
CA SER A 151 16.15 -6.30 -18.08
C SER A 151 17.47 -5.52 -18.25
N GLY A 152 17.98 -4.86 -17.20
CA GLY A 152 19.25 -4.10 -17.23
C GLY A 152 19.16 -2.72 -17.89
N SER A 153 17.96 -2.19 -18.14
CA SER A 153 17.74 -0.91 -18.79
C SER A 153 17.59 0.23 -17.77
N GLN A 154 18.31 1.34 -17.97
CA GLN A 154 18.27 2.52 -17.09
C GLN A 154 16.95 3.28 -17.22
N VAL A 155 16.31 3.60 -16.08
CA VAL A 155 15.03 4.31 -16.02
C VAL A 155 15.16 5.68 -16.68
N ILE A 156 14.14 6.02 -17.47
CA ILE A 156 13.96 7.19 -18.33
C ILE A 156 14.23 8.50 -17.54
N THR A 157 15.50 8.89 -17.49
CA THR A 157 15.96 10.23 -17.04
C THR A 157 16.57 11.04 -18.18
N ARG A 158 16.67 10.47 -19.38
CA ARG A 158 17.09 11.19 -20.59
C ARG A 158 15.89 11.29 -21.53
N GLN A 159 15.64 12.50 -22.03
CA GLN A 159 14.62 12.79 -23.04
C GLN A 159 14.60 11.67 -24.11
N PRO A 160 13.41 11.17 -24.51
CA PRO A 160 13.33 10.02 -25.38
C PRO A 160 13.75 10.43 -26.79
N SER A 161 14.99 10.09 -27.14
CA SER A 161 15.39 9.84 -28.53
C SER A 161 15.71 8.34 -28.66
N ILE A 162 14.72 7.50 -28.37
CA ILE A 162 14.76 6.07 -28.65
C ILE A 162 13.39 5.72 -29.22
N LYS A 163 13.36 5.15 -30.43
CA LYS A 163 12.16 4.62 -31.07
C LYS A 163 11.44 3.69 -30.07
N GLY A 164 10.20 4.04 -29.76
CA GLY A 164 9.38 3.48 -28.70
C GLY A 164 9.23 1.97 -28.80
N THR A 165 9.54 1.31 -27.69
CA THR A 165 8.99 -0.01 -27.38
C THR A 165 7.64 0.22 -26.69
N ASP A 166 6.61 -0.59 -26.94
CA ASP A 166 5.29 -0.44 -26.30
C ASP A 166 5.36 -0.23 -24.76
N GLN A 167 6.34 -0.86 -24.11
CA GLN A 167 6.58 -0.75 -22.67
C GLN A 167 7.05 0.64 -22.19
N SER A 168 7.79 1.41 -23.01
CA SER A 168 8.17 2.79 -22.66
C SER A 168 6.98 3.74 -22.76
N ASP A 169 6.11 3.50 -23.74
CA ASP A 169 4.94 4.33 -23.98
C ASP A 169 3.87 4.12 -22.89
N ASP A 170 3.70 2.89 -22.41
CA ASP A 170 2.86 2.58 -21.26
C ASP A 170 3.32 3.27 -19.97
N ILE A 171 4.64 3.25 -19.68
CA ILE A 171 5.22 3.95 -18.53
C ILE A 171 4.97 5.46 -18.64
N ILE A 172 5.21 6.05 -19.81
CA ILE A 172 5.00 7.48 -20.05
C ILE A 172 3.52 7.84 -19.92
N ARG A 173 2.61 7.01 -20.45
CA ARG A 173 1.16 7.23 -20.33
C ARG A 173 0.72 7.22 -18.88
N ASP A 174 1.04 6.17 -18.13
CA ASP A 174 0.60 6.00 -16.76
C ASP A 174 1.23 7.03 -15.82
N LEU A 175 2.49 7.42 -16.09
CA LEU A 175 3.13 8.51 -15.35
C LEU A 175 2.45 9.85 -15.65
N ASN A 176 2.09 10.12 -16.91
CA ASN A 176 1.33 11.33 -17.25
C ASN A 176 -0.06 11.33 -16.60
N GLU A 177 -0.76 10.19 -16.55
CA GLU A 177 -2.03 10.08 -15.83
C GLU A 177 -1.85 10.43 -14.34
N PHE A 178 -0.83 9.86 -13.70
CA PHE A 178 -0.53 10.20 -12.30
C PHE A 178 -0.23 11.69 -12.11
N LEU A 179 0.68 12.26 -12.90
CA LEU A 179 1.17 13.63 -12.73
C LEU A 179 0.15 14.69 -13.14
N LYS A 180 -0.66 14.44 -14.18
CA LYS A 180 -1.57 15.43 -14.77
C LYS A 180 -3.03 15.25 -14.36
N PHE A 181 -3.39 14.12 -13.77
CA PHE A 181 -4.76 13.86 -13.32
C PHE A 181 -4.83 13.59 -11.81
N HIS A 182 -4.02 12.66 -11.27
CA HIS A 182 -4.14 12.27 -9.86
C HIS A 182 -3.61 13.35 -8.90
N LEU A 183 -2.40 13.87 -9.11
CA LEU A 183 -1.86 14.92 -8.24
C LEU A 183 -2.71 16.20 -8.21
N PRO A 184 -3.17 16.76 -9.36
CA PRO A 184 -4.07 17.91 -9.36
C PRO A 184 -5.41 17.64 -8.67
N THR A 185 -5.95 16.42 -8.81
CA THR A 185 -7.22 16.05 -8.15
C THR A 185 -7.06 16.07 -6.63
N LEU A 186 -5.92 15.63 -6.11
CA LEU A 186 -5.64 15.66 -4.67
C LEU A 186 -5.37 17.07 -4.17
N GLU A 187 -4.63 17.88 -4.92
CA GLU A 187 -4.43 19.31 -4.59
C GLU A 187 -5.78 20.02 -4.48
N ARG A 188 -6.64 19.90 -5.51
CA ARG A 188 -7.99 20.49 -5.52
C ARG A 188 -8.84 20.03 -4.35
N ARG A 189 -8.67 18.78 -3.90
CA ARG A 189 -9.39 18.28 -2.73
C ARG A 189 -9.00 19.05 -1.48
N PHE A 190 -7.71 19.28 -1.24
CA PHE A 190 -7.25 20.09 -0.11
C PHE A 190 -7.72 21.55 -0.23
N GLU A 191 -7.72 22.13 -1.43
CA GLU A 191 -8.27 23.47 -1.68
C GLU A 191 -9.76 23.55 -1.33
N THR A 192 -10.55 22.57 -1.81
CA THR A 192 -12.01 22.57 -1.68
C THR A 192 -12.46 22.31 -0.24
N GLN A 193 -11.81 21.36 0.45
CA GLN A 193 -12.20 21.01 1.81
C GLN A 193 -11.57 21.95 2.86
N SER A 194 -10.46 22.62 2.53
CA SER A 194 -9.68 23.43 3.49
C SER A 194 -9.27 22.63 4.73
N THR A 195 -8.94 21.35 4.55
CA THR A 195 -8.63 20.40 5.63
C THR A 195 -7.14 20.07 5.70
N LYS A 196 -6.68 19.65 6.88
CA LYS A 196 -5.29 19.21 7.07
C LYS A 196 -4.97 17.85 6.43
N TYR A 197 -5.95 16.95 6.38
CA TYR A 197 -5.85 15.59 5.85
C TYR A 197 -6.94 15.33 4.80
N LEU A 198 -6.82 14.22 4.07
CA LEU A 198 -7.71 13.90 2.95
C LEU A 198 -9.17 13.76 3.36
N CYS A 199 -9.47 13.43 4.61
CA CYS A 199 -10.84 13.22 5.08
C CYS A 199 -11.18 14.07 6.32
N GLY A 200 -10.59 15.25 6.45
CA GLY A 200 -10.82 16.18 7.56
C GLY A 200 -9.53 16.62 8.27
N ASP A 201 -9.65 17.06 9.53
CA ASP A 201 -8.51 17.59 10.29
C ASP A 201 -7.73 16.54 11.08
N ARG A 202 -8.18 15.27 11.02
CA ARG A 202 -7.49 14.13 11.63
C ARG A 202 -7.07 13.14 10.54
N MET A 203 -5.85 12.62 10.68
CA MET A 203 -5.33 11.57 9.81
C MET A 203 -6.22 10.33 9.91
N CYS A 204 -6.55 9.72 8.78
CA CYS A 204 -7.30 8.46 8.72
C CYS A 204 -6.54 7.42 7.87
N ALA A 205 -7.10 6.21 7.72
CA ALA A 205 -6.44 5.15 6.95
C ALA A 205 -6.17 5.53 5.49
N VAL A 206 -7.03 6.38 4.89
CA VAL A 206 -6.85 6.90 3.52
C VAL A 206 -5.56 7.68 3.40
N ASP A 207 -5.25 8.54 4.36
CA ASP A 207 -4.03 9.34 4.31
C ASP A 207 -2.79 8.46 4.24
N ILE A 208 -2.74 7.40 5.05
CA ILE A 208 -1.61 6.48 5.11
C ILE A 208 -1.48 5.69 3.79
N LEU A 209 -2.59 5.23 3.23
CA LEU A 209 -2.60 4.51 1.94
C LEU A 209 -2.12 5.38 0.79
N PHE A 210 -2.68 6.58 0.67
CA PHE A 210 -2.29 7.53 -0.38
C PHE A 210 -0.83 7.94 -0.24
N PHE A 211 -0.36 8.19 0.99
CA PHE A 211 1.03 8.54 1.21
C PHE A 211 1.96 7.43 0.73
N CYS A 212 1.68 6.18 1.11
CA CYS A 212 2.51 5.03 0.71
C CYS A 212 2.51 4.83 -0.81
N GLU A 213 1.36 5.03 -1.48
CA GLU A 213 1.22 4.89 -2.94
C GLU A 213 1.94 6.01 -3.69
N ILE A 214 1.74 7.27 -3.29
CA ILE A 214 2.38 8.43 -3.89
C ILE A 214 3.89 8.33 -3.70
N SER A 215 4.36 7.99 -2.50
CA SER A 215 5.79 7.79 -2.25
C SER A 215 6.38 6.73 -3.17
N GLN A 216 5.67 5.61 -3.37
CA GLN A 216 6.10 4.55 -4.26
C GLN A 216 6.32 5.04 -5.68
N ILE A 217 5.32 5.72 -6.25
CA ILE A 217 5.40 6.23 -7.62
C ILE A 217 6.54 7.23 -7.75
N LEU A 218 6.61 8.22 -6.85
CA LEU A 218 7.64 9.27 -6.90
C LEU A 218 9.06 8.72 -6.76
N VAL A 219 9.26 7.71 -5.91
CA VAL A 219 10.58 7.08 -5.73
C VAL A 219 10.96 6.22 -6.93
N LEU A 220 10.03 5.41 -7.45
CA LEU A 220 10.33 4.50 -8.56
C LEU A 220 10.53 5.22 -9.89
N THR A 221 9.87 6.37 -10.08
CA THR A 221 9.96 7.19 -11.29
C THR A 221 10.95 8.35 -11.16
N GLU A 222 11.57 8.49 -9.99
CA GLU A 222 12.50 9.57 -9.66
C GLU A 222 11.88 10.98 -9.82
N LYS A 223 10.56 11.10 -9.71
CA LYS A 223 9.78 12.35 -9.89
C LYS A 223 9.51 13.14 -8.61
N LYS A 224 10.38 13.00 -7.61
CA LYS A 224 10.21 13.69 -6.31
C LYS A 224 10.14 15.21 -6.43
N GLU A 225 10.78 15.78 -7.45
CA GLU A 225 10.79 17.21 -7.78
C GLU A 225 9.40 17.78 -8.09
N VAL A 226 8.43 16.95 -8.47
CA VAL A 226 7.06 17.41 -8.70
C VAL A 226 6.41 17.90 -7.40
N LEU A 227 6.76 17.28 -6.27
CA LEU A 227 6.36 17.75 -4.94
C LEU A 227 7.48 18.56 -4.24
N MET A 228 8.73 18.48 -4.70
CA MET A 228 9.87 19.20 -4.13
C MET A 228 10.32 20.36 -5.02
N ASN A 229 10.17 21.58 -4.50
CA ASN A 229 10.62 22.81 -5.15
C ASN A 229 12.16 22.82 -5.32
N THR A 230 12.68 22.57 -6.53
CA THR A 230 14.13 22.65 -6.79
C THR A 230 14.57 24.03 -7.27
N ASN A 231 13.68 24.95 -7.64
CA ASN A 231 14.05 26.29 -8.14
C ASN A 231 12.95 27.35 -7.89
N MET A 232 12.96 27.95 -6.69
CA MET A 232 12.31 29.23 -6.33
C MET A 232 10.76 29.27 -6.27
N ASN A 233 10.28 29.20 -5.03
CA ASN A 233 9.06 29.82 -4.45
C ASN A 233 7.62 29.40 -4.79
N GLN A 234 7.34 28.21 -5.35
CA GLN A 234 6.09 27.46 -5.08
C GLN A 234 6.17 26.05 -5.70
N THR A 235 5.78 25.00 -4.98
CA THR A 235 5.57 23.68 -5.60
C THR A 235 4.32 23.75 -6.49
N GLN A 236 4.21 22.90 -7.52
CA GLN A 236 3.00 22.86 -8.35
C GLN A 236 1.73 22.51 -7.54
N TYR A 237 1.92 21.77 -6.45
CA TYR A 237 0.88 21.28 -5.55
C TYR A 237 1.25 21.61 -4.10
N PRO A 238 1.11 22.88 -3.64
CA PRO A 238 1.58 23.31 -2.32
C PRO A 238 0.86 22.67 -1.14
N LEU A 239 -0.46 22.45 -1.22
CA LEU A 239 -1.21 21.83 -0.14
C LEU A 239 -0.89 20.34 -0.04
N LEU A 240 -0.83 19.65 -1.17
CA LEU A 240 -0.43 18.25 -1.25
C LEU A 240 1.02 18.05 -0.80
N ALA A 241 1.93 18.94 -1.19
CA ALA A 241 3.31 18.89 -0.73
C ALA A 241 3.41 19.11 0.79
N SER A 242 2.64 20.03 1.36
CA SER A 242 2.55 20.21 2.81
C SER A 242 1.99 18.95 3.48
N TRP A 243 0.91 18.37 2.96
CA TRP A 243 0.37 17.12 3.49
C TRP A 243 1.40 16.00 3.43
N PHE A 244 2.11 15.84 2.32
CA PHE A 244 3.08 14.76 2.13
C PHE A 244 4.31 14.93 3.03
N PHE A 245 5.00 16.07 2.96
CA PHE A 245 6.29 16.27 3.65
C PHE A 245 6.16 16.74 5.10
N LYS A 246 5.18 17.62 5.38
CA LYS A 246 5.05 18.22 6.71
C LYS A 246 4.14 17.41 7.61
N TYR A 247 3.04 16.86 7.10
CA TYR A 247 2.07 16.14 7.95
C TYR A 247 2.33 14.65 7.96
N MET A 248 2.31 13.97 6.82
CA MET A 248 2.42 12.51 6.76
C MET A 248 3.83 12.02 7.08
N ASN A 249 4.87 12.61 6.46
CA ASN A 249 6.25 12.21 6.72
C ASN A 249 6.76 12.58 8.12
N SER A 250 6.00 13.37 8.90
CA SER A 250 6.32 13.65 10.31
C SER A 250 5.83 12.56 11.28
N VAL A 251 4.99 11.63 10.81
CA VAL A 251 4.46 10.54 11.62
C VAL A 251 5.49 9.40 11.66
N PRO A 252 6.09 9.06 12.83
CA PRO A 252 7.25 8.17 12.88
C PRO A 252 7.02 6.79 12.26
N GLN A 253 5.84 6.21 12.46
CA GLN A 253 5.48 4.90 11.90
C GLN A 253 5.34 4.94 10.38
N VAL A 254 4.83 6.05 9.83
CA VAL A 254 4.68 6.26 8.38
C VAL A 254 6.05 6.52 7.75
N GLU A 255 6.87 7.36 8.36
CA GLU A 255 8.25 7.60 7.95
C GLU A 255 9.08 6.31 7.97
N ALA A 256 8.93 5.49 9.03
CA ALA A 256 9.69 4.26 9.18
C ALA A 256 9.41 3.24 8.06
N VAL A 257 8.14 3.03 7.69
CA VAL A 257 7.80 2.12 6.59
C VAL A 257 8.29 2.65 5.24
N ASP A 258 8.24 3.98 5.02
CA ASP A 258 8.73 4.61 3.79
C ASP A 258 10.25 4.54 3.67
N LYS A 259 10.97 4.74 4.78
CA LYS A 259 12.43 4.57 4.85
C LYS A 259 12.84 3.15 4.46
N ARG A 260 12.14 2.12 4.97
CA ARG A 260 12.39 0.72 4.59
C ARG A 260 12.18 0.47 3.09
N PHE A 261 11.12 1.02 2.52
CA PHE A 261 10.92 0.97 1.07
C PHE A 261 12.07 1.61 0.29
N ARG A 262 12.50 2.82 0.68
CA ARG A 262 13.62 3.50 0.03
C ARG A 262 14.93 2.73 0.15
N GLU A 263 15.18 2.07 1.28
CA GLU A 263 16.32 1.17 1.46
C GLU A 263 16.28 -0.01 0.49
N ILE A 264 15.11 -0.63 0.29
CA ILE A 264 14.91 -1.72 -0.68
C ILE A 264 15.18 -1.24 -2.11
N VAL A 265 14.62 -0.08 -2.50
CA VAL A 265 14.83 0.49 -3.85
C VAL A 265 16.30 0.83 -4.08
N LYS A 266 16.97 1.48 -3.12
CA LYS A 266 18.41 1.78 -3.21
C LYS A 266 19.24 0.52 -3.36
N LYS A 267 18.94 -0.51 -2.55
CA LYS A 267 19.64 -1.79 -2.62
C LYS A 267 19.50 -2.42 -4.01
N HIS A 268 18.29 -2.43 -4.59
CA HIS A 268 18.05 -3.00 -5.92
C HIS A 268 18.64 -2.16 -7.07
N ASN A 269 18.64 -0.83 -6.95
CA ASN A 269 19.27 0.04 -7.94
C ASN A 269 20.81 -0.09 -7.97
N ASN A 270 21.43 -0.46 -6.84
CA ASN A 270 22.88 -0.64 -6.75
C ASN A 270 23.38 -2.02 -7.25
N PHE A 271 22.50 -2.89 -7.76
CA PHE A 271 22.86 -4.20 -8.31
C PHE A 271 23.07 -4.21 -9.83
N TYR A 272 23.07 -3.05 -10.49
CA TYR A 272 23.30 -2.92 -11.94
C TYR A 272 24.29 -1.79 -12.27
#